data_AF-A0A0D7AVA5-F1
#
_entry.id   AF-A0A0D7AVA5-F1
#
_cell.length_a   1.000
_cell.length_b   1.000
_cell.length_c   1.000
_cell.angle_alpha   90.00
_cell.angle_beta   90.00
_cell.angle_gamma   90.00
#
_symmetry.space_group_name_H-M   'P 1'
#
loop_
_entity.id
_entity.type
_entity.pdbx_description
1 polymer ?
#
loop_
_entity_poly.entity_id
_entity_poly.type
_entity_poly.pdbx_seq_one_letter_code
_entity_poly.pdbx_strand_id
1 'polypeptide(L)'
;YRCASGCTHGVLCETCICRSHGHAPLHRIERWNGSFFAQSSLRELGLVWSLRHPGALCPSAPTGRTRRLTVADVDGYKTVQVQYCYCNGRHFNPDDKNPGYAKQLLDAGLWPVTLKSPQTVITFGVIENFIHHNDADKKSSYSFCSALSAMTDAIDPTVLPNIYRPLQRAVRIWRVLAAERRSGQHFNIDQRITTRRPGSTSTFCPACVEVGFNVSHEEVWNAPEEEQSYTNFHSTDGCFNCGRFILPREDENDEALMKGTAYMQCEEQQRTFIELAKKHDPPQPQTCSKLRALQLQSVGKFKGMAVTGVVGTICTRHGFMQDNGLVNMLAGEAFMWADLSRGGSLMHSSKSRFEYGFYDVWCQYAVNVKKRITKLKFPYADKEFFELMTERMTGGIPSMHIRGHIAKCRAVY
;
A
#
# COMPACT_ATOMS: atom_id res chain seq x y z
N TYR A 1 8.81 -2.59 43.31
CA TYR A 1 8.76 -2.53 41.83
C TYR A 1 7.99 -1.31 41.40
N ARG A 2 8.35 -0.68 40.28
CA ARG A 2 7.57 0.39 39.65
C ARG A 2 7.40 0.12 38.16
N CYS A 3 6.40 0.75 37.55
CA CYS A 3 6.20 0.72 36.10
C CYS A 3 6.84 1.96 35.48
N ALA A 4 7.63 1.78 34.41
CA ALA A 4 8.28 2.83 33.63
C ALA A 4 7.52 3.15 32.32
N SER A 5 6.35 2.54 32.12
CA SER A 5 5.47 2.74 30.94
C SER A 5 4.28 3.67 31.24
N GLY A 6 4.35 4.48 32.30
CA GLY A 6 3.38 5.56 32.55
C GLY A 6 2.15 5.20 33.40
N CYS A 7 2.20 4.12 34.19
CA CYS A 7 1.14 3.85 35.16
C CYS A 7 1.15 4.87 36.31
N THR A 8 -0.03 5.19 36.85
CA THR A 8 -0.21 6.18 37.93
C THR A 8 -0.01 5.63 39.34
N HIS A 9 0.08 4.31 39.50
CA HIS A 9 0.34 3.70 40.79
C HIS A 9 1.81 3.88 41.21
N GLY A 10 2.05 4.02 42.51
CA GLY A 10 3.40 4.13 43.08
C GLY A 10 4.21 2.83 43.04
N VAL A 11 5.15 2.69 43.96
CA VAL A 11 5.93 1.45 44.10
C VAL A 11 5.06 0.35 44.70
N LEU A 12 5.05 -0.81 44.05
CA LEU A 12 4.28 -1.99 44.44
C LEU A 12 5.20 -3.16 44.84
N CYS A 13 4.71 -4.05 45.69
CA CYS A 13 5.33 -5.36 45.91
C CYS A 13 5.23 -6.23 44.65
N GLU A 14 5.95 -7.35 44.62
CA GLU A 14 5.97 -8.30 43.48
C GLU A 14 4.57 -8.78 43.09
N THR A 15 3.76 -9.19 44.07
CA THR A 15 2.40 -9.68 43.79
C THR A 15 1.48 -8.58 43.24
N CYS A 16 1.57 -7.37 43.79
CA CYS A 16 0.73 -6.25 43.38
C CYS A 16 1.11 -5.75 41.99
N ILE A 17 2.41 -5.70 41.65
CA ILE A 17 2.84 -5.27 40.30
C ILE A 17 2.38 -6.28 39.24
N CYS A 18 2.50 -7.58 39.49
CA CYS A 18 2.02 -8.62 38.57
C CYS A 18 0.49 -8.57 38.39
N ARG A 19 -0.27 -8.42 39.49
CA ARG A 19 -1.73 -8.28 39.43
C ARG A 19 -2.16 -7.05 38.62
N SER A 20 -1.52 -5.91 38.86
CA SER A 20 -1.82 -4.65 38.17
C SER A 20 -1.52 -4.71 36.67
N HIS A 21 -0.59 -5.57 36.25
CA HIS A 21 -0.16 -5.70 34.86
C HIS A 21 -0.71 -6.94 34.15
N GLY A 22 -1.69 -7.64 34.73
CA GLY A 22 -2.32 -8.81 34.11
C GLY A 22 -2.94 -8.53 32.73
N HIS A 23 -3.28 -7.27 32.46
CA HIS A 23 -3.80 -6.77 31.18
C HIS A 23 -2.80 -5.89 30.42
N ALA A 24 -1.62 -5.65 30.98
CA ALA A 24 -0.55 -4.84 30.40
C ALA A 24 0.81 -5.56 30.49
N PRO A 25 0.93 -6.77 29.90
CA PRO A 25 2.11 -7.63 30.07
C PRO A 25 3.36 -7.11 29.35
N LEU A 26 3.20 -6.05 28.55
CA LEU A 26 4.28 -5.39 27.82
C LEU A 26 4.76 -4.11 28.51
N HIS A 27 4.32 -3.76 29.72
CA HIS A 27 4.91 -2.62 30.40
C HIS A 27 6.33 -2.92 30.91
N ARG A 28 7.17 -1.89 30.92
CA ARG A 28 8.53 -1.95 31.47
C ARG A 28 8.49 -1.84 32.99
N ILE A 29 9.13 -2.78 33.66
CA ILE A 29 9.18 -2.84 35.12
C ILE A 29 10.59 -2.60 35.60
N GLU A 30 10.70 -1.88 36.72
CA GLU A 30 11.97 -1.68 37.40
C GLU A 30 11.88 -2.13 38.85
N ARG A 31 12.98 -2.70 39.35
CA ARG A 31 13.14 -3.15 40.74
C ARG A 31 14.10 -2.21 41.47
N TRP A 32 13.69 -1.76 42.65
CA TRP A 32 14.60 -1.09 43.58
C TRP A 32 15.60 -2.12 44.11
N ASN A 33 16.89 -1.90 43.88
CA ASN A 33 17.96 -2.80 44.34
C ASN A 33 18.67 -2.33 45.63
N GLY A 34 18.21 -1.23 46.22
CA GLY A 34 18.86 -0.57 47.37
C GLY A 34 19.52 0.76 47.03
N SER A 35 19.93 0.95 45.77
CA SER A 35 20.63 2.16 45.30
C SER A 35 19.92 2.85 44.14
N PHE A 36 19.41 2.09 43.18
CA PHE A 36 18.68 2.61 42.02
C PHE A 36 17.59 1.64 41.56
N PHE A 37 16.75 2.10 40.63
CA PHE A 37 15.79 1.27 39.94
C PHE A 37 16.46 0.57 38.75
N ALA A 38 16.77 -0.72 38.92
CA ALA A 38 17.32 -1.55 37.85
C ALA A 38 16.19 -2.16 37.01
N GLN A 39 16.48 -2.41 35.73
CA GLN A 39 15.54 -3.07 34.82
C GLN A 39 15.15 -4.46 35.37
N SER A 40 13.88 -4.81 35.24
CA SER A 40 13.34 -6.14 35.48
C SER A 40 12.22 -6.42 34.48
N SER A 41 11.60 -7.59 34.54
CA SER A 41 10.47 -7.93 33.67
C SER A 41 9.36 -8.63 34.41
N LEU A 42 8.11 -8.44 33.96
CA LEU A 42 6.97 -9.17 34.50
C LEU A 42 7.15 -10.69 34.39
N ARG A 43 7.89 -11.16 33.38
CA ARG A 43 8.27 -12.57 33.23
C ARG A 43 9.14 -13.08 34.39
N GLU A 44 10.15 -12.32 34.80
CA GLU A 44 11.00 -12.68 35.95
C GLU A 44 10.21 -12.74 37.25
N LEU A 45 9.16 -11.93 37.37
CA LEU A 45 8.21 -11.90 38.48
C LEU A 45 7.10 -12.96 38.37
N GLY A 46 7.22 -13.89 37.41
CA GLY A 46 6.30 -15.01 37.24
C GLY A 46 4.99 -14.70 36.51
N LEU A 47 4.82 -13.50 35.92
CA LEU A 47 3.63 -13.21 35.13
C LEU A 47 3.60 -14.07 33.86
N VAL A 48 2.48 -14.76 33.68
CA VAL A 48 2.16 -15.51 32.46
C VAL A 48 1.03 -14.79 31.72
N TRP A 49 1.29 -14.37 30.50
CA TRP A 49 0.29 -13.75 29.63
C TRP A 49 -0.55 -14.81 28.94
N SER A 50 -1.81 -14.92 29.32
CA SER A 50 -2.79 -15.80 28.67
C SER A 50 -3.48 -15.08 27.52
N LEU A 51 -3.34 -15.59 26.28
CA LEU A 51 -3.77 -14.87 25.07
C LEU A 51 -5.28 -14.70 24.92
N ARG A 52 -6.10 -15.57 25.55
CA ARG A 52 -7.57 -15.49 25.49
C ARG A 52 -8.26 -15.38 26.85
N HIS A 53 -7.49 -15.40 27.94
CA HIS A 53 -8.01 -15.19 29.28
C HIS A 53 -7.19 -14.10 29.98
N PRO A 54 -7.37 -12.82 29.62
CA PRO A 54 -6.61 -11.73 30.23
C PRO A 54 -6.75 -11.78 31.76
N GLY A 55 -5.63 -11.72 32.48
CA GLY A 55 -5.60 -11.79 33.95
C GLY A 55 -5.77 -13.18 34.58
N ALA A 56 -6.02 -14.25 33.80
CA ALA A 56 -6.16 -15.61 34.32
C ALA A 56 -5.51 -16.67 33.41
N LEU A 57 -5.07 -17.79 33.98
CA LEU A 57 -4.60 -18.91 33.17
C LEU A 57 -5.76 -19.61 32.46
N CYS A 58 -5.49 -20.17 31.29
CA CYS A 58 -6.45 -20.99 30.58
C CYS A 58 -6.71 -22.30 31.37
N PRO A 59 -7.97 -22.58 31.78
CA PRO A 59 -8.28 -23.76 32.58
C PRO A 59 -8.11 -25.07 31.81
N SER A 60 -8.20 -25.03 30.48
CA SER A 60 -8.06 -26.20 29.61
C SER A 60 -6.62 -26.44 29.15
N ALA A 61 -5.68 -25.55 29.49
CA ALA A 61 -4.29 -25.72 29.11
C ALA A 61 -3.63 -26.81 29.96
N PRO A 62 -2.79 -27.69 29.37
CA PRO A 62 -1.99 -28.62 30.17
C PRO A 62 -1.16 -27.87 31.22
N THR A 63 -1.11 -28.41 32.44
CA THR A 63 -0.43 -27.78 33.58
C THR A 63 1.00 -27.40 33.23
N GLY A 64 1.38 -26.15 33.49
CA GLY A 64 2.73 -25.62 33.22
C GLY A 64 3.07 -25.38 31.75
N ARG A 65 2.17 -25.69 30.81
CA ARG A 65 2.44 -25.51 29.37
C ARG A 65 2.42 -24.03 28.99
N THR A 66 3.60 -23.45 28.94
CA THR A 66 3.82 -22.05 28.58
C THR A 66 4.98 -21.95 27.58
N ARG A 67 5.06 -20.83 26.85
CA ARG A 67 6.09 -20.58 25.84
C ARG A 67 6.69 -19.20 26.03
N ARG A 68 8.01 -19.13 25.92
CA ARG A 68 8.74 -17.86 25.87
C ARG A 68 8.54 -17.24 24.48
N LEU A 69 8.16 -15.95 24.45
CA LEU A 69 8.10 -15.16 23.22
C LEU A 69 8.93 -13.88 23.39
N THR A 70 9.60 -13.49 22.31
CA THR A 70 10.16 -12.16 22.15
C THR A 70 9.15 -11.30 21.40
N VAL A 71 8.73 -10.19 22.00
CA VAL A 71 7.77 -9.24 21.45
C VAL A 71 8.50 -7.97 21.10
N ALA A 72 8.48 -7.57 19.83
CA ALA A 72 8.86 -6.22 19.42
C ALA A 72 7.64 -5.31 19.57
N ASP A 73 7.76 -4.32 20.45
CA ASP A 73 6.73 -3.35 20.78
C ASP A 73 7.23 -1.91 20.54
N VAL A 74 6.33 -0.92 20.60
CA VAL A 74 6.59 0.47 20.18
C VAL A 74 7.73 1.17 20.94
N ASP A 75 8.08 0.67 22.12
CA ASP A 75 9.10 1.19 23.03
C ASP A 75 10.27 0.20 23.22
N GLY A 76 10.41 -0.80 22.33
CA GLY A 76 11.49 -1.78 22.31
C GLY A 76 11.03 -3.24 22.41
N TYR A 77 11.99 -4.13 22.63
CA TYR A 77 11.81 -5.57 22.70
C TYR A 77 11.59 -6.05 24.13
N LYS A 78 10.71 -7.05 24.29
CA LYS A 78 10.37 -7.63 25.59
C LYS A 78 10.31 -9.14 25.49
N THR A 79 10.76 -9.82 26.53
CA THR A 79 10.61 -11.27 26.65
C THR A 79 9.49 -11.58 27.63
N VAL A 80 8.46 -12.26 27.15
CA VAL A 80 7.26 -12.62 27.93
C VAL A 80 7.09 -14.13 28.00
N GLN A 81 6.42 -14.59 29.06
CA GLN A 81 5.95 -15.97 29.15
C GLN A 81 4.47 -16.00 28.77
N VAL A 82 4.11 -16.79 27.76
CA VAL A 82 2.75 -16.85 27.21
C VAL A 82 2.12 -18.22 27.42
N GLN A 83 0.84 -18.23 27.76
CA GLN A 83 0.00 -19.42 27.71
C GLN A 83 -1.02 -19.28 26.59
N TYR A 84 -1.04 -20.29 25.71
CA TYR A 84 -2.07 -20.40 24.66
C TYR A 84 -3.35 -20.95 25.26
N CYS A 85 -4.48 -20.59 24.66
CA CYS A 85 -5.80 -21.07 25.04
C CYS A 85 -6.11 -22.42 24.39
N TYR A 86 -6.80 -23.27 25.16
CA TYR A 86 -7.23 -24.61 24.79
C TYR A 86 -8.75 -24.81 24.96
N CYS A 87 -9.51 -23.77 25.33
CA CYS A 87 -10.93 -23.89 25.68
C CYS A 87 -11.90 -24.11 24.50
N ASN A 88 -11.50 -23.87 23.25
CA ASN A 88 -12.39 -24.03 22.08
C ASN A 88 -11.97 -25.22 21.20
N GLY A 89 -12.70 -26.32 21.34
CA GLY A 89 -12.55 -27.59 20.60
C GLY A 89 -12.92 -27.57 19.11
N ARG A 90 -12.30 -26.71 18.29
CA ARG A 90 -12.27 -26.88 16.81
C ARG A 90 -10.86 -27.09 16.24
N HIS A 91 -9.82 -26.93 17.06
CA HIS A 91 -8.41 -27.13 16.69
C HIS A 91 -7.62 -27.90 17.74
N PHE A 92 -8.32 -28.53 18.70
CA PHE A 92 -7.70 -29.44 19.65
C PHE A 92 -7.94 -30.86 19.19
N ASN A 93 -7.09 -31.31 18.28
CA ASN A 93 -6.74 -32.72 18.24
C ASN A 93 -5.48 -32.86 19.13
N PRO A 94 -5.46 -33.74 20.14
CA PRO A 94 -4.26 -34.05 20.93
C PRO A 94 -3.03 -34.39 20.06
N ASP A 95 -3.25 -34.88 18.84
CA ASP A 95 -2.23 -35.20 17.83
C ASP A 95 -1.93 -34.05 16.84
N ASP A 96 -2.71 -32.97 16.84
CA ASP A 96 -2.47 -31.82 15.96
C ASP A 96 -1.36 -30.93 16.53
N LYS A 97 -0.26 -30.89 15.80
CA LYS A 97 0.97 -30.16 16.15
C LYS A 97 0.78 -28.63 16.13
N ASN A 98 -0.37 -28.10 15.68
CA ASN A 98 -0.61 -26.65 15.59
C ASN A 98 -2.02 -26.21 16.07
N PRO A 99 -2.20 -25.85 17.36
CA PRO A 99 -3.44 -25.31 17.98
C PRO A 99 -3.89 -23.94 17.46
N GLY A 100 -3.55 -23.60 16.21
CA GLY A 100 -3.72 -22.26 15.66
C GLY A 100 -2.90 -21.21 16.42
N TYR A 101 -1.64 -21.53 16.80
CA TYR A 101 -0.80 -20.60 17.59
C TYR A 101 -0.71 -19.22 16.93
N ALA A 102 -0.45 -19.19 15.62
CA ALA A 102 -0.41 -17.94 14.85
C ALA A 102 -1.74 -17.18 14.90
N LYS A 103 -2.87 -17.89 14.81
CA LYS A 103 -4.20 -17.26 14.90
C LYS A 103 -4.43 -16.65 16.29
N GLN A 104 -4.10 -17.35 17.36
CA GLN A 104 -4.27 -16.80 18.72
C GLN A 104 -3.40 -15.57 18.96
N LEU A 105 -2.20 -15.52 18.38
CA LEU A 105 -1.34 -14.34 18.42
C LEU A 105 -1.96 -13.17 17.63
N LEU A 106 -2.45 -13.43 16.42
CA LEU A 106 -3.12 -12.41 15.61
C LEU A 106 -4.38 -11.87 16.30
N ASP A 107 -5.20 -12.75 16.90
CA ASP A 107 -6.36 -12.37 17.70
C ASP A 107 -5.96 -11.48 18.90
N ALA A 108 -4.74 -11.63 19.42
CA ALA A 108 -4.18 -10.84 20.51
C ALA A 108 -3.40 -9.58 20.04
N GLY A 109 -3.47 -9.22 18.76
CA GLY A 109 -2.76 -8.05 18.22
C GLY A 109 -1.24 -8.26 18.04
N LEU A 110 -0.80 -9.52 17.94
CA LEU A 110 0.59 -9.91 17.79
C LEU A 110 0.80 -10.56 16.43
N TRP A 111 1.59 -9.92 15.57
CA TRP A 111 1.97 -10.46 14.27
C TRP A 111 3.10 -11.50 14.42
N PRO A 112 2.84 -12.80 14.16
CA PRO A 112 3.87 -13.81 14.28
C PRO A 112 4.89 -13.74 13.13
N VAL A 113 6.18 -13.79 13.46
CA VAL A 113 7.25 -13.82 12.44
C VAL A 113 7.25 -15.14 11.65
N THR A 114 6.78 -16.23 12.27
CA THR A 114 6.61 -17.54 11.64
C THR A 114 5.27 -18.16 12.06
N LEU A 115 4.63 -18.94 11.18
CA LEU A 115 3.27 -19.44 11.42
C LEU A 115 3.22 -20.77 12.20
N LYS A 116 4.23 -21.62 12.09
CA LYS A 116 4.23 -22.97 12.68
C LYS A 116 4.59 -22.98 14.16
N SER A 117 5.65 -22.27 14.52
CA SER A 117 6.18 -22.24 15.89
C SER A 117 6.75 -20.85 16.19
N PRO A 118 5.87 -19.83 16.32
CA PRO A 118 6.31 -18.46 16.57
C PRO A 118 7.09 -18.37 17.88
N GLN A 119 8.26 -17.72 17.80
CA GLN A 119 9.09 -17.35 18.95
C GLN A 119 9.30 -15.84 19.03
N THR A 120 9.20 -15.15 17.89
CA THR A 120 9.24 -13.69 17.78
C THR A 120 7.92 -13.20 17.20
N VAL A 121 7.39 -12.13 17.78
CA VAL A 121 6.17 -11.47 17.31
C VAL A 121 6.38 -9.95 17.28
N ILE A 122 5.65 -9.27 16.43
CA ILE A 122 5.64 -7.81 16.29
C ILE A 122 4.25 -7.33 16.69
N THR A 123 4.11 -6.36 17.59
CA THR A 123 2.78 -5.83 17.92
C THR A 123 2.17 -5.12 16.70
N PHE A 124 0.84 -5.14 16.58
CA PHE A 124 0.15 -4.35 15.55
C PHE A 124 0.49 -2.87 15.68
N GLY A 125 0.66 -2.38 16.92
CA GLY A 125 1.12 -1.01 17.19
C GLY A 125 2.47 -0.68 16.54
N VAL A 126 3.44 -1.60 16.52
CA VAL A 126 4.71 -1.38 15.81
C VAL A 126 4.52 -1.28 14.30
N ILE A 127 3.64 -2.12 13.72
CA ILE A 127 3.36 -2.10 12.28
C ILE A 127 2.71 -0.77 11.89
N GLU A 128 1.68 -0.34 12.63
CA GLU A 128 0.99 0.93 12.40
C GLU A 128 1.92 2.13 12.63
N ASN A 129 2.69 2.13 13.72
CA ASN A 129 3.65 3.18 14.02
C ASN A 129 4.72 3.30 12.92
N PHE A 130 5.24 2.18 12.42
CA PHE A 130 6.16 2.20 11.27
C PHE A 130 5.49 2.79 10.03
N ILE A 131 4.25 2.43 9.71
CA ILE A 131 3.54 2.99 8.55
C ILE A 131 3.40 4.50 8.69
N HIS A 132 3.04 5.01 9.87
CA HIS A 132 2.96 6.45 10.12
C HIS A 132 4.29 7.17 9.91
N HIS A 133 5.40 6.63 10.42
CA HIS A 133 6.73 7.17 10.13
C HIS A 133 7.02 7.09 8.62
N ASN A 134 6.90 5.92 8.01
CA ASN A 134 7.18 5.72 6.60
C ASN A 134 6.42 6.70 5.69
N ASP A 135 5.16 7.00 6.02
CA ASP A 135 4.31 7.91 5.25
C ASP A 135 4.61 9.40 5.55
N ALA A 136 4.94 9.76 6.80
CA ALA A 136 5.14 11.16 7.21
C ALA A 136 6.58 11.67 7.03
N ASP A 137 7.58 10.88 7.42
CA ASP A 137 9.00 11.29 7.47
C ASP A 137 9.89 10.48 6.51
N LYS A 138 9.30 9.55 5.73
CA LYS A 138 10.00 8.64 4.80
C LYS A 138 11.07 7.78 5.49
N LYS A 139 10.93 7.53 6.80
CA LYS A 139 11.87 6.69 7.53
C LYS A 139 11.94 5.30 6.92
N SER A 140 13.17 4.86 6.69
CA SER A 140 13.45 3.52 6.19
C SER A 140 13.12 2.48 7.27
N SER A 141 12.70 1.28 6.85
CA SER A 141 12.49 0.17 7.79
C SER A 141 13.78 -0.21 8.53
N TYR A 142 14.96 0.04 7.93
CA TYR A 142 16.25 -0.19 8.57
C TYR A 142 16.44 0.76 9.76
N SER A 143 16.34 2.07 9.53
CA SER A 143 16.48 3.09 10.57
C SER A 143 15.42 2.95 11.68
N PHE A 144 14.21 2.52 11.32
CA PHE A 144 13.16 2.24 12.30
C PHE A 144 13.48 1.04 13.19
N CYS A 145 13.89 -0.09 12.60
CA CYS A 145 14.31 -1.26 13.38
C CYS A 145 15.52 -0.96 14.26
N SER A 146 16.51 -0.20 13.78
CA SER A 146 17.67 0.20 14.58
C SER A 146 17.26 1.05 15.79
N ALA A 147 16.29 1.96 15.62
CA ALA A 147 15.77 2.74 16.72
C ALA A 147 15.06 1.86 17.78
N LEU A 148 14.22 0.90 17.35
CA LEU A 148 13.58 -0.05 18.26
C LEU A 148 14.59 -0.89 19.05
N SER A 149 15.66 -1.36 18.40
CA SER A 149 16.74 -2.07 19.09
C SER A 149 17.43 -1.18 20.13
N ALA A 150 17.77 0.06 19.75
CA ALA A 150 18.42 1.02 20.65
C ALA A 150 17.54 1.45 21.83
N MET A 151 16.21 1.44 21.69
CA MET A 151 15.27 1.67 22.81
C MET A 151 15.30 0.53 23.85
N THR A 152 15.76 -0.65 23.45
CA THR A 152 15.85 -1.82 24.33
C THR A 152 17.22 -1.89 25.00
N ASP A 153 18.27 -1.79 24.20
CA ASP A 153 19.66 -1.78 24.64
C ASP A 153 20.45 -0.84 23.73
N ALA A 154 20.82 0.32 24.27
CA ALA A 154 21.58 1.33 23.54
C ALA A 154 23.09 1.00 23.46
N ILE A 155 23.57 0.03 24.25
CA ILE A 155 24.99 -0.35 24.35
C ILE A 155 25.28 -1.49 23.38
N ASP A 156 24.48 -2.56 23.41
CA ASP A 156 24.61 -3.70 22.49
C ASP A 156 23.26 -4.13 21.86
N PRO A 157 22.77 -3.37 20.85
CA PRO A 157 21.52 -3.71 20.17
C PRO A 157 21.61 -4.97 19.30
N THR A 158 22.79 -5.58 19.14
CA THR A 158 23.01 -6.70 18.22
C THR A 158 22.56 -8.05 18.76
N VAL A 159 22.38 -8.16 20.08
CA VAL A 159 21.87 -9.36 20.76
C VAL A 159 20.37 -9.60 20.47
N LEU A 160 19.66 -8.59 19.98
CA LEU A 160 18.22 -8.65 19.73
C LEU A 160 17.88 -9.33 18.39
N PRO A 161 16.74 -10.05 18.31
CA PRO A 161 16.29 -10.62 17.05
C PRO A 161 16.10 -9.56 15.95
N ASN A 162 16.68 -9.81 14.79
CA ASN A 162 16.53 -8.93 13.64
C ASN A 162 15.13 -9.03 13.02
N ILE A 163 14.29 -8.01 13.27
CA ILE A 163 12.93 -7.93 12.71
C ILE A 163 12.85 -7.16 11.39
N TYR A 164 13.96 -6.72 10.78
CA TYR A 164 13.95 -5.91 9.56
C TYR A 164 13.16 -6.55 8.40
N ARG A 165 13.53 -7.78 8.01
CA ARG A 165 12.82 -8.53 6.96
C ARG A 165 11.41 -8.96 7.39
N PRO A 166 11.20 -9.46 8.63
CA PRO A 166 9.86 -9.71 9.15
C PRO A 166 8.92 -8.50 9.09
N LEU A 167 9.37 -7.32 9.52
CA LEU A 167 8.59 -6.08 9.50
C LEU A 167 8.23 -5.68 8.08
N GLN A 168 9.18 -5.73 7.13
CA GLN A 168 8.89 -5.45 5.72
C GLN A 168 7.77 -6.34 5.16
N ARG A 169 7.78 -7.64 5.48
CA ARG A 169 6.73 -8.58 5.06
C ARG A 169 5.40 -8.27 5.75
N ALA A 170 5.43 -8.04 7.07
CA ALA A 170 4.24 -7.70 7.84
C ALA A 170 3.56 -6.44 7.29
N VAL A 171 4.34 -5.39 7.01
CA VAL A 171 3.83 -4.11 6.47
C VAL A 171 3.27 -4.27 5.05
N ARG A 172 3.94 -5.06 4.17
CA ARG A 172 3.42 -5.37 2.83
C ARG A 172 2.03 -6.01 2.92
N ILE A 173 1.87 -7.03 3.77
CA ILE A 173 0.59 -7.73 3.94
C ILE A 173 -0.43 -6.83 4.65
N TRP A 174 0.00 -6.06 5.65
CA TRP A 174 -0.86 -5.13 6.38
C TRP A 174 -1.49 -4.10 5.46
N ARG A 175 -0.72 -3.49 4.55
CA ARG A 175 -1.22 -2.51 3.58
C ARG A 175 -2.27 -3.11 2.65
N VAL A 176 -2.09 -4.35 2.20
CA VAL A 176 -3.07 -5.10 1.39
C VAL A 176 -4.35 -5.34 2.19
N LEU A 177 -4.24 -5.91 3.40
CA LEU A 177 -5.39 -6.17 4.26
C LEU A 177 -6.13 -4.88 4.64
N ALA A 178 -5.41 -3.77 4.86
CA ALA A 178 -6.01 -2.48 5.14
C ALA A 178 -6.79 -1.94 3.93
N ALA A 179 -6.27 -2.09 2.72
CA ALA A 179 -6.97 -1.71 1.50
C ALA A 179 -8.26 -2.54 1.30
N GLU A 180 -8.19 -3.87 1.46
CA GLU A 180 -9.33 -4.78 1.37
C GLU A 180 -10.43 -4.49 2.40
N ARG A 181 -10.05 -4.23 3.65
CA ARG A 181 -11.01 -3.86 4.71
C ARG A 181 -11.68 -2.52 4.40
N ARG A 182 -10.91 -1.52 3.97
CA ARG A 182 -11.40 -0.17 3.70
C ARG A 182 -12.32 -0.13 2.48
N SER A 183 -12.04 -0.91 1.44
CA SER A 183 -12.84 -0.94 0.22
C SER A 183 -14.18 -1.63 0.41
N GLY A 184 -14.31 -2.53 1.39
CA GLY A 184 -15.50 -3.37 1.55
C GLY A 184 -15.55 -4.57 0.61
N GLN A 185 -14.47 -4.83 -0.14
CA GLN A 185 -14.40 -5.95 -1.09
C GLN A 185 -14.62 -7.31 -0.39
N HIS A 186 -14.07 -7.49 0.82
CA HIS A 186 -14.31 -8.69 1.63
C HIS A 186 -15.79 -8.91 1.99
N PHE A 187 -16.61 -7.85 1.97
CA PHE A 187 -18.05 -7.90 2.27
C PHE A 187 -18.92 -7.85 1.01
N ASN A 188 -18.35 -8.17 -0.16
CA ASN A 188 -19.05 -8.20 -1.45
C ASN A 188 -19.67 -6.85 -1.84
N ILE A 189 -18.96 -5.74 -1.63
CA ILE A 189 -19.47 -4.39 -1.98
C ILE A 189 -19.85 -4.25 -3.46
N ASP A 190 -19.23 -5.04 -4.35
CA ASP A 190 -19.54 -5.04 -5.78
C ASP A 190 -20.99 -5.47 -6.10
N GLN A 191 -21.66 -6.17 -5.18
CA GLN A 191 -23.10 -6.47 -5.31
C GLN A 191 -23.99 -5.23 -5.08
N ARG A 192 -23.43 -4.18 -4.50
CA ARG A 192 -24.12 -2.92 -4.17
C ARG A 192 -23.65 -1.76 -5.04
N ILE A 193 -22.35 -1.68 -5.33
CA ILE A 193 -21.76 -0.65 -6.19
C ILE A 193 -21.27 -1.32 -7.47
N THR A 194 -22.13 -1.33 -8.48
CA THR A 194 -21.89 -2.03 -9.75
C THR A 194 -21.27 -1.14 -10.84
N THR A 195 -21.17 0.17 -10.60
CA THR A 195 -20.58 1.15 -11.53
C THR A 195 -19.06 1.08 -11.58
N ARG A 196 -18.43 0.53 -10.54
CA ARG A 196 -16.97 0.43 -10.41
C ARG A 196 -16.46 -0.91 -10.89
N ARG A 197 -15.17 -0.97 -11.17
CA ARG A 197 -14.50 -2.22 -11.56
C ARG A 197 -14.60 -3.25 -10.42
N PRO A 198 -15.07 -4.47 -10.70
CA PRO A 198 -15.13 -5.54 -9.70
C PRO A 198 -13.76 -5.82 -9.07
N GLY A 199 -13.75 -6.04 -7.75
CA GLY A 199 -12.54 -6.26 -6.96
C GLY A 199 -11.69 -5.00 -6.74
N SER A 200 -12.17 -3.80 -7.11
CA SER A 200 -11.39 -2.58 -6.89
C SER A 200 -11.28 -2.24 -5.40
N THR A 201 -10.04 -2.02 -4.95
CA THR A 201 -9.70 -1.53 -3.61
C THR A 201 -9.19 -0.08 -3.61
N SER A 202 -9.27 0.59 -4.77
CA SER A 202 -8.89 1.99 -4.93
C SER A 202 -9.78 2.91 -4.13
N THR A 203 -9.22 4.03 -3.67
CA THR A 203 -10.00 5.14 -3.12
C THR A 203 -10.39 6.06 -4.28
N PHE A 204 -11.68 6.09 -4.60
CA PHE A 204 -12.22 6.96 -5.64
C PHE A 204 -12.36 8.39 -5.14
N CYS A 205 -12.21 9.35 -6.04
CA CYS A 205 -12.43 10.76 -5.73
C CYS A 205 -13.91 10.99 -5.39
N PRO A 206 -14.27 11.41 -4.16
CA PRO A 206 -15.67 11.56 -3.76
C PRO A 206 -16.38 12.72 -4.47
N ALA A 207 -15.63 13.65 -5.04
CA ALA A 207 -16.14 14.85 -5.71
C ALA A 207 -16.13 14.77 -7.24
N CYS A 208 -15.50 13.74 -7.82
CA CYS A 208 -15.58 13.55 -9.28
C CYS A 208 -16.93 12.96 -9.67
N VAL A 209 -17.32 13.24 -10.91
CA VAL A 209 -18.59 12.76 -11.47
C VAL A 209 -18.48 11.28 -11.78
N GLU A 210 -19.41 10.50 -11.21
CA GLU A 210 -19.57 9.06 -11.42
C GLU A 210 -21.03 8.78 -11.80
N VAL A 211 -21.27 8.72 -13.12
CA VAL A 211 -22.61 8.55 -13.69
C VAL A 211 -23.23 7.22 -13.27
N GLY A 212 -24.41 7.28 -12.67
CA GLY A 212 -25.11 6.13 -12.09
C GLY A 212 -24.73 5.85 -10.62
N PHE A 213 -23.82 6.63 -10.03
CA PHE A 213 -23.47 6.55 -8.62
C PHE A 213 -23.83 7.83 -7.86
N ASN A 214 -23.26 8.97 -8.25
CA ASN A 214 -23.54 10.26 -7.58
C ASN A 214 -24.32 11.27 -8.43
N VAL A 215 -24.46 11.02 -9.73
CA VAL A 215 -25.32 11.81 -10.65
C VAL A 215 -26.01 10.88 -11.64
N SER A 216 -27.17 11.30 -12.15
CA SER A 216 -27.90 10.52 -13.16
C SER A 216 -27.36 10.77 -14.58
N HIS A 217 -27.61 9.83 -15.49
CA HIS A 217 -27.28 10.02 -16.90
C HIS A 217 -28.06 11.22 -17.49
N GLU A 218 -29.35 11.34 -17.17
CA GLU A 218 -30.19 12.42 -17.67
C GLU A 218 -29.69 13.80 -17.24
N GLU A 219 -29.38 13.98 -15.96
CA GLU A 219 -28.83 15.21 -15.39
C GLU A 219 -27.54 15.66 -16.12
N VAL A 220 -26.61 14.71 -16.32
CA VAL A 220 -25.33 14.96 -16.96
C VAL A 220 -25.49 15.37 -18.42
N TRP A 221 -26.36 14.69 -19.17
CA TRP A 221 -26.51 14.90 -20.61
C TRP A 221 -27.48 16.02 -20.99
N ASN A 222 -28.38 16.41 -20.09
CA ASN A 222 -29.28 17.56 -20.28
C ASN A 222 -28.65 18.89 -19.85
N ALA A 223 -27.51 18.87 -19.15
CA ALA A 223 -26.82 20.09 -18.75
C ALA A 223 -26.39 20.94 -19.97
N PRO A 224 -26.37 22.28 -19.84
CA PRO A 224 -25.77 23.16 -20.86
C PRO A 224 -24.33 22.73 -21.18
N GLU A 225 -23.90 22.93 -22.44
CA GLU A 225 -22.56 22.50 -22.87
C GLU A 225 -21.43 23.28 -22.16
N GLU A 226 -21.72 24.51 -21.74
CA GLU A 226 -20.81 25.35 -20.98
C GLU A 226 -20.62 24.87 -19.53
N GLU A 227 -21.50 23.99 -19.04
CA GLU A 227 -21.46 23.50 -17.67
C GLU A 227 -20.38 22.43 -17.49
N GLN A 228 -19.25 22.83 -16.89
CA GLN A 228 -18.09 21.95 -16.63
C GLN A 228 -18.15 21.21 -15.28
N SER A 229 -19.31 21.21 -14.61
CA SER A 229 -19.54 20.48 -13.36
C SER A 229 -19.47 18.97 -13.59
N TYR A 230 -19.97 18.50 -14.74
CA TYR A 230 -20.00 17.08 -15.16
C TYR A 230 -18.78 16.62 -15.96
N THR A 231 -17.77 17.47 -16.13
CA THR A 231 -16.53 17.14 -16.83
C THR A 231 -15.50 16.58 -15.84
N ASN A 232 -14.89 15.44 -16.19
CA ASN A 232 -13.77 14.89 -15.45
C ASN A 232 -12.45 15.47 -15.95
N PHE A 233 -11.50 15.71 -15.03
CA PHE A 233 -10.21 16.36 -15.33
C PHE A 233 -9.09 15.47 -14.82
N HIS A 234 -8.30 14.91 -15.74
CA HIS A 234 -7.21 14.01 -15.39
C HIS A 234 -5.87 14.42 -16.00
N SER A 235 -4.83 14.40 -15.18
CA SER A 235 -3.44 14.65 -15.60
C SER A 235 -2.68 13.35 -15.66
N THR A 236 -1.92 13.14 -16.73
CA THR A 236 -1.03 11.98 -16.91
C THR A 236 0.42 12.44 -16.91
N ASP A 237 1.26 11.82 -16.08
CA ASP A 237 2.68 12.19 -15.93
C ASP A 237 3.59 10.99 -15.64
N GLY A 238 4.85 11.09 -16.07
CA GLY A 238 5.90 10.09 -15.87
C GLY A 238 6.83 10.42 -14.70
N CYS A 239 6.98 9.49 -13.76
CA CYS A 239 7.88 9.62 -12.61
C CYS A 239 9.03 8.61 -12.67
N PHE A 240 10.25 9.11 -12.85
CA PHE A 240 11.48 8.30 -12.89
C PHE A 240 12.14 8.09 -11.51
N ASN A 241 11.54 8.61 -10.43
CA ASN A 241 12.05 8.41 -9.06
C ASN A 241 11.62 7.07 -8.46
N CYS A 242 10.74 6.32 -9.14
CA CYS A 242 10.19 5.04 -8.71
C CYS A 242 10.78 3.85 -9.50
N GLY A 243 12.06 3.95 -9.89
CA GLY A 243 12.72 2.91 -10.65
C GLY A 243 13.14 1.69 -9.81
N ARG A 244 13.23 0.53 -10.46
CA ARG A 244 13.70 -0.73 -9.88
C ARG A 244 14.88 -1.26 -10.68
N PHE A 245 15.99 -1.54 -10.00
CA PHE A 245 17.14 -2.22 -10.61
C PHE A 245 16.85 -3.70 -10.84
N ILE A 246 17.46 -4.25 -11.89
CA ILE A 246 17.54 -5.70 -12.09
C ILE A 246 18.32 -6.28 -10.91
N LEU A 247 17.74 -7.24 -10.22
CA LEU A 247 18.41 -7.91 -9.11
C LEU A 247 19.27 -9.07 -9.65
N PRO A 248 20.41 -9.40 -9.02
CA PRO A 248 21.23 -10.55 -9.42
C PRO A 248 20.47 -11.88 -9.36
N ARG A 249 19.43 -11.95 -8.53
CA ARG A 249 18.53 -13.10 -8.39
C ARG A 249 17.12 -12.57 -8.19
N GLU A 250 16.22 -12.90 -9.10
CA GLU A 250 14.79 -12.68 -8.93
C GLU A 250 14.16 -13.95 -8.33
N ASP A 251 13.13 -13.77 -7.52
CA ASP A 251 12.35 -14.89 -6.98
C ASP A 251 11.22 -15.19 -7.96
N GLU A 252 11.26 -16.37 -8.58
CA GLU A 252 10.25 -16.84 -9.53
C GLU A 252 8.84 -16.92 -8.92
N ASN A 253 8.74 -16.89 -7.58
CA ASN A 253 7.48 -16.93 -6.84
C ASN A 253 7.09 -15.56 -6.23
N ASP A 254 7.78 -14.46 -6.56
CA ASP A 254 7.38 -13.12 -6.09
C ASP A 254 6.16 -12.64 -6.87
N GLU A 255 4.98 -12.97 -6.34
CA GLU A 255 3.71 -12.52 -6.89
C GLU A 255 3.27 -11.20 -6.26
N ALA A 256 2.73 -10.30 -7.09
CA ALA A 256 2.06 -9.10 -6.60
C ALA A 256 0.86 -9.47 -5.71
N LEU A 257 0.82 -8.96 -4.47
CA LEU A 257 -0.28 -9.26 -3.54
C LEU A 257 -1.62 -8.64 -3.97
N MET A 258 -1.57 -7.47 -4.59
CA MET A 258 -2.77 -6.74 -5.03
C MET A 258 -3.21 -7.15 -6.45
N LYS A 259 -2.36 -7.78 -7.28
CA LYS A 259 -2.68 -8.22 -8.66
C LYS A 259 -3.57 -7.27 -9.50
N GLY A 260 -3.32 -5.96 -9.42
CA GLY A 260 -4.12 -4.97 -10.16
C GLY A 260 -5.47 -4.58 -9.53
N THR A 261 -5.73 -4.90 -8.26
CA THR A 261 -6.98 -4.52 -7.57
C THR A 261 -7.06 -3.04 -7.21
N ALA A 262 -5.97 -2.27 -7.30
CA ALA A 262 -5.98 -0.84 -6.95
C ALA A 262 -5.46 0.06 -8.10
N TYR A 263 -4.52 0.95 -7.78
CA TYR A 263 -4.00 1.98 -8.68
C TYR A 263 -3.06 1.43 -9.76
N MET A 264 -2.24 0.43 -9.44
CA MET A 264 -1.35 -0.22 -10.42
C MET A 264 -2.15 -1.19 -11.27
N GLN A 265 -1.86 -1.25 -12.57
CA GLN A 265 -2.45 -2.26 -13.44
C GLN A 265 -1.93 -3.67 -13.17
N CYS A 266 -2.71 -4.67 -13.59
CA CYS A 266 -2.27 -6.06 -13.59
C CYS A 266 -1.09 -6.23 -14.56
N GLU A 267 -0.01 -6.88 -14.10
CA GLU A 267 1.20 -7.09 -14.89
C GLU A 267 0.95 -7.89 -16.18
N GLU A 268 0.05 -8.87 -16.13
CA GLU A 268 -0.29 -9.69 -17.30
C GLU A 268 -1.02 -8.86 -18.36
N GLN A 269 -1.99 -8.04 -17.94
CA GLN A 269 -2.72 -7.13 -18.83
C GLN A 269 -1.77 -6.11 -19.44
N GLN A 270 -0.88 -5.54 -18.62
CA GLN A 270 0.15 -4.61 -19.08
C GLN A 270 1.07 -5.27 -20.11
N ARG A 271 1.56 -6.50 -19.86
CA ARG A 271 2.44 -7.23 -20.79
C ARG A 271 1.75 -7.46 -22.14
N THR A 272 0.50 -7.93 -22.15
CA THR A 272 -0.26 -8.13 -23.38
C THR A 272 -0.42 -6.82 -24.16
N PHE A 273 -0.73 -5.72 -23.47
CA PHE A 273 -0.85 -4.41 -24.11
C PHE A 273 0.48 -3.92 -24.72
N ILE A 274 1.60 -4.09 -24.02
CA ILE A 274 2.93 -3.70 -24.50
C ILE A 274 3.26 -4.41 -25.81
N GLU A 275 3.00 -5.72 -25.91
CA GLU A 275 3.29 -6.49 -27.12
C GLU A 275 2.43 -6.03 -28.30
N LEU A 276 1.16 -5.69 -28.07
CA LEU A 276 0.30 -5.06 -29.08
C LEU A 276 0.80 -3.67 -29.49
N ALA A 277 1.23 -2.85 -28.53
CA ALA A 277 1.72 -1.50 -28.78
C ALA A 277 3.00 -1.50 -29.62
N LYS A 278 3.98 -2.36 -29.30
CA LYS A 278 5.21 -2.51 -30.08
C LYS A 278 4.96 -2.86 -31.55
N LYS A 279 3.90 -3.62 -31.84
CA LYS A 279 3.51 -3.99 -33.22
C LYS A 279 2.89 -2.83 -34.00
N HIS A 280 2.24 -1.89 -33.33
CA HIS A 280 1.33 -0.94 -33.97
C HIS A 280 1.72 0.55 -33.81
N ASP A 281 2.66 0.88 -32.92
CA ASP A 281 3.07 2.27 -32.65
C ASP A 281 4.61 2.43 -32.75
N PRO A 282 5.16 2.69 -33.94
CA PRO A 282 6.59 2.96 -34.10
C PRO A 282 6.97 4.28 -33.39
N PRO A 283 8.23 4.44 -32.94
CA PRO A 283 8.69 5.64 -32.26
C PRO A 283 8.41 6.90 -33.09
N GLN A 284 7.67 7.84 -32.52
CA GLN A 284 7.36 9.11 -33.17
C GLN A 284 8.43 10.17 -32.84
N PRO A 285 8.84 11.00 -33.83
CA PRO A 285 9.82 12.05 -33.58
C PRO A 285 9.22 13.15 -32.71
N GLN A 286 9.96 13.56 -31.66
CA GLN A 286 9.61 14.71 -30.85
C GLN A 286 9.76 16.00 -31.67
N THR A 287 8.65 16.71 -31.89
CA THR A 287 8.61 17.92 -32.73
C THR A 287 8.85 19.22 -31.96
N CYS A 288 8.72 19.19 -30.63
CA CYS A 288 9.01 20.33 -29.77
C CYS A 288 10.51 20.37 -29.38
N SER A 289 11.20 21.47 -29.67
CA SER A 289 12.65 21.57 -29.62
C SER A 289 13.28 21.28 -28.24
N LYS A 290 12.75 21.85 -27.16
CA LYS A 290 13.25 21.60 -25.79
C LYS A 290 13.00 20.17 -25.31
N LEU A 291 11.86 19.60 -25.67
CA LEU A 291 11.47 18.24 -25.26
C LEU A 291 12.31 17.18 -25.99
N ARG A 292 12.66 17.44 -27.25
CA ARG A 292 13.58 16.58 -28.01
C ARG A 292 14.97 16.46 -27.37
N ALA A 293 15.47 17.54 -26.77
CA ALA A 293 16.76 17.53 -26.08
C ALA A 293 16.74 16.68 -24.79
N LEU A 294 15.63 16.66 -24.06
CA LEU A 294 15.46 15.88 -22.83
C LEU A 294 15.42 14.36 -23.10
N GLN A 295 14.81 13.95 -24.22
CA GLN A 295 14.72 12.53 -24.61
C GLN A 295 16.10 11.90 -24.91
N LEU A 296 17.05 12.67 -25.42
CA LEU A 296 18.40 12.17 -25.75
C LEU A 296 19.27 11.96 -24.50
N GLN A 297 19.00 12.70 -23.42
CA GLN A 297 19.74 12.56 -22.15
C GLN A 297 19.35 11.31 -21.36
N SER A 298 18.23 10.66 -21.68
CA SER A 298 17.66 9.59 -20.87
C SER A 298 18.20 8.18 -21.17
N VAL A 299 18.91 7.97 -22.28
CA VAL A 299 19.32 6.62 -22.74
C VAL A 299 20.37 5.98 -21.82
N GLY A 300 21.32 6.75 -21.29
CA GLY A 300 22.33 6.24 -20.36
C GLY A 300 21.80 6.02 -18.94
N LYS A 301 20.78 6.78 -18.53
CA LYS A 301 20.26 6.81 -17.15
C LYS A 301 19.57 5.51 -16.73
N PHE A 302 19.02 4.76 -17.68
CA PHE A 302 18.16 3.61 -17.40
C PHE A 302 18.84 2.25 -17.53
N LYS A 303 20.16 2.23 -17.77
CA LYS A 303 20.92 0.99 -17.92
C LYS A 303 20.88 0.18 -16.62
N GLY A 304 20.52 -1.11 -16.72
CA GLY A 304 20.45 -2.02 -15.56
C GLY A 304 19.15 -1.92 -14.75
N MET A 305 18.15 -1.17 -15.23
CA MET A 305 16.85 -1.06 -14.59
C MET A 305 15.84 -2.04 -15.21
N ALA A 306 15.10 -2.74 -14.36
CA ALA A 306 13.95 -3.56 -14.76
C ALA A 306 12.70 -2.69 -14.97
N VAL A 307 12.57 -1.65 -14.15
CA VAL A 307 11.54 -0.60 -14.25
C VAL A 307 12.26 0.74 -14.18
N THR A 308 12.11 1.58 -15.20
CA THR A 308 12.77 2.89 -15.29
C THR A 308 12.02 3.97 -14.51
N GLY A 309 10.73 3.75 -14.28
CA GLY A 309 9.84 4.67 -13.59
C GLY A 309 8.39 4.19 -13.68
N VAL A 310 7.45 5.04 -13.29
CA VAL A 310 6.01 4.78 -13.33
C VAL A 310 5.33 5.95 -14.01
N VAL A 311 4.41 5.70 -14.94
CA VAL A 311 3.48 6.72 -15.43
C VAL A 311 2.16 6.60 -14.68
N GLY A 312 1.57 7.73 -14.32
CA GLY A 312 0.36 7.80 -13.50
C GLY A 312 -0.66 8.76 -14.06
N THR A 313 -1.94 8.43 -13.91
CA THR A 313 -3.06 9.34 -14.16
C THR A 313 -3.77 9.66 -12.85
N ILE A 314 -3.93 10.96 -12.57
CA ILE A 314 -4.56 11.48 -11.35
C ILE A 314 -5.75 12.36 -11.71
N CYS A 315 -6.71 12.50 -10.79
CA CYS A 315 -7.68 13.57 -10.80
C CYS A 315 -6.96 14.90 -10.52
N THR A 316 -7.00 15.83 -11.47
CA THR A 316 -6.30 17.11 -11.35
C THR A 316 -6.96 18.03 -10.32
N ARG A 317 -8.29 17.96 -10.17
CA ARG A 317 -9.04 18.84 -9.25
C ARG A 317 -8.78 18.52 -7.78
N HIS A 318 -8.61 17.24 -7.45
CA HIS A 318 -8.62 16.77 -6.06
C HIS A 318 -7.39 15.94 -5.68
N GLY A 319 -6.48 15.66 -6.62
CA GLY A 319 -5.21 14.96 -6.35
C GLY A 319 -5.35 13.46 -6.09
N PHE A 320 -6.47 12.84 -6.46
CA PHE A 320 -6.68 11.40 -6.26
C PHE A 320 -6.04 10.59 -7.39
N MET A 321 -5.26 9.57 -7.03
CA MET A 321 -4.77 8.58 -7.98
C MET A 321 -5.95 7.79 -8.56
N GLN A 322 -6.00 7.63 -9.89
CA GLN A 322 -7.09 6.90 -10.53
C GLN A 322 -6.91 5.38 -10.38
N ASP A 323 -8.04 4.66 -10.30
CA ASP A 323 -8.04 3.18 -10.35
C ASP A 323 -7.40 2.71 -11.67
N ASN A 324 -6.51 1.72 -11.62
CA ASN A 324 -5.71 1.29 -12.79
C ASN A 324 -4.96 2.41 -13.53
N GLY A 325 -4.72 3.53 -12.85
CA GLY A 325 -4.06 4.70 -13.42
C GLY A 325 -2.54 4.64 -13.43
N LEU A 326 -1.90 3.67 -12.76
CA LEU A 326 -0.43 3.55 -12.68
C LEU A 326 0.11 2.38 -13.49
N VAL A 327 1.19 2.63 -14.23
CA VAL A 327 1.82 1.67 -15.14
C VAL A 327 3.34 1.74 -15.00
N ASN A 328 3.99 0.59 -14.85
CA ASN A 328 5.46 0.50 -14.84
C ASN A 328 6.02 0.82 -16.23
N MET A 329 7.01 1.71 -16.31
CA MET A 329 7.76 1.96 -17.53
C MET A 329 8.96 1.00 -17.59
N LEU A 330 9.07 0.23 -18.68
CA LEU A 330 10.19 -0.72 -18.88
C LEU A 330 11.35 -0.12 -19.68
N ALA A 331 11.16 1.10 -20.18
CA ALA A 331 12.13 1.89 -20.94
C ALA A 331 11.88 3.37 -20.66
N GLY A 332 12.46 4.28 -21.43
CA GLY A 332 12.10 5.70 -21.34
C GLY A 332 10.59 5.95 -21.57
N GLU A 333 10.19 7.20 -21.36
CA GLU A 333 8.83 7.65 -21.65
C GLU A 333 8.43 7.36 -23.10
N ALA A 334 7.20 6.90 -23.26
CA ALA A 334 6.58 6.58 -24.54
C ALA A 334 5.06 6.73 -24.43
N PHE A 335 4.40 7.08 -25.52
CA PHE A 335 2.94 7.30 -25.51
C PHE A 335 2.14 6.05 -25.14
N MET A 336 2.65 4.85 -25.43
CA MET A 336 2.01 3.61 -25.00
C MET A 336 1.82 3.52 -23.48
N TRP A 337 2.76 4.06 -22.69
CA TRP A 337 2.64 4.05 -21.22
C TRP A 337 1.49 4.96 -20.79
N ALA A 338 1.44 6.17 -21.36
CA ALA A 338 0.38 7.14 -21.10
C ALA A 338 -0.99 6.62 -21.58
N ASP A 339 -1.05 5.95 -22.73
CA ASP A 339 -2.28 5.31 -23.22
C ASP A 339 -2.78 4.26 -22.24
N LEU A 340 -1.89 3.39 -21.75
CA LEU A 340 -2.26 2.34 -20.81
C LEU A 340 -2.74 2.94 -19.48
N SER A 341 -1.99 3.89 -18.92
CA SER A 341 -2.34 4.60 -17.68
C SER A 341 -3.67 5.33 -17.78
N ARG A 342 -3.86 6.14 -18.82
CA ARG A 342 -5.09 6.90 -19.06
C ARG A 342 -6.26 5.99 -19.39
N GLY A 343 -6.04 4.99 -20.25
CA GLY A 343 -7.05 4.00 -20.60
C GLY A 343 -7.57 3.26 -19.38
N GLY A 344 -6.67 2.74 -18.53
CA GLY A 344 -7.06 2.11 -17.26
C GLY A 344 -7.85 3.05 -16.34
N SER A 345 -7.40 4.30 -16.21
CA SER A 345 -8.09 5.29 -15.38
C SER A 345 -9.50 5.62 -15.86
N LEU A 346 -9.75 5.62 -17.18
CA LEU A 346 -11.01 6.07 -17.74
C LEU A 346 -12.04 4.94 -17.92
N MET A 347 -11.67 3.69 -17.62
CA MET A 347 -12.59 2.55 -17.71
C MET A 347 -13.83 2.73 -16.83
N HIS A 348 -13.66 3.15 -15.58
CA HIS A 348 -14.79 3.35 -14.66
C HIS A 348 -15.55 4.66 -14.93
N SER A 349 -14.96 5.58 -15.69
CA SER A 349 -15.54 6.87 -16.02
C SER A 349 -16.06 6.91 -17.46
N SER A 350 -16.18 5.78 -18.16
CA SER A 350 -16.60 5.69 -19.58
C SER A 350 -17.92 6.41 -19.86
N LYS A 351 -18.82 6.43 -18.87
CA LYS A 351 -20.14 7.09 -18.91
C LYS A 351 -20.11 8.60 -18.68
N SER A 352 -18.99 9.16 -18.23
CA SER A 352 -18.85 10.61 -18.01
C SER A 352 -19.06 11.36 -19.31
N ARG A 353 -19.77 12.49 -19.32
CA ARG A 353 -20.04 13.24 -20.56
C ARG A 353 -18.76 13.65 -21.29
N PHE A 354 -17.84 14.28 -20.57
CA PHE A 354 -16.57 14.78 -21.12
C PHE A 354 -15.39 14.42 -20.22
N GLU A 355 -14.23 14.27 -20.87
CA GLU A 355 -12.93 14.10 -20.24
C GLU A 355 -12.00 15.22 -20.71
N TYR A 356 -11.39 15.92 -19.76
CA TYR A 356 -10.36 16.93 -20.03
C TYR A 356 -9.00 16.43 -19.53
N GLY A 357 -8.17 16.03 -20.49
CA GLY A 357 -6.84 15.50 -20.23
C GLY A 357 -5.77 16.59 -20.14
N PHE A 358 -4.84 16.43 -19.19
CA PHE A 358 -3.60 17.19 -19.16
C PHE A 358 -2.42 16.26 -19.39
N TYR A 359 -1.50 16.71 -20.23
CA TYR A 359 -0.21 16.06 -20.44
C TYR A 359 0.79 17.09 -20.95
N ASP A 360 2.03 17.03 -20.47
CA ASP A 360 3.14 17.87 -20.93
C ASP A 360 3.23 17.93 -22.45
N VAL A 361 3.05 16.79 -23.10
CA VAL A 361 3.14 16.65 -24.55
C VAL A 361 1.77 16.45 -25.21
N TRP A 362 0.71 17.03 -24.65
CA TRP A 362 -0.65 16.92 -25.16
C TRP A 362 -0.76 17.23 -26.66
N CYS A 363 -0.07 18.27 -27.13
CA CYS A 363 -0.05 18.67 -28.54
C CYS A 363 0.45 17.59 -29.50
N GLN A 364 1.25 16.63 -29.02
CA GLN A 364 1.73 15.48 -29.79
C GLN A 364 0.89 14.23 -29.49
N TYR A 365 0.50 14.06 -28.24
CA TYR A 365 -0.28 12.93 -27.76
C TYR A 365 -1.66 12.85 -28.43
N ALA A 366 -2.41 13.96 -28.41
CA ALA A 366 -3.80 14.04 -28.88
C ALA A 366 -3.96 13.75 -30.38
N VAL A 367 -2.91 13.99 -31.18
CA VAL A 367 -2.92 13.76 -32.64
C VAL A 367 -3.13 12.29 -32.97
N ASN A 368 -2.54 11.39 -32.18
CA ASN A 368 -2.48 9.97 -32.49
C ASN A 368 -3.20 9.09 -31.47
N VAL A 369 -3.59 9.60 -30.30
CA VAL A 369 -4.29 8.80 -29.27
C VAL A 369 -5.51 8.08 -29.84
N LYS A 370 -6.36 8.77 -30.62
CA LYS A 370 -7.53 8.15 -31.25
C LYS A 370 -7.14 6.93 -32.11
N LYS A 371 -6.12 7.09 -32.96
CA LYS A 371 -5.60 6.02 -33.83
C LYS A 371 -5.01 4.87 -33.01
N ARG A 372 -4.28 5.16 -31.93
CA ARG A 372 -3.66 4.14 -31.08
C ARG A 372 -4.72 3.35 -30.31
N ILE A 373 -5.65 4.02 -29.63
CA ILE A 373 -6.72 3.36 -28.86
C ILE A 373 -7.59 2.47 -29.76
N THR A 374 -8.01 2.94 -30.94
CA THR A 374 -8.82 2.13 -31.88
C THR A 374 -8.07 0.88 -32.37
N LYS A 375 -6.75 0.99 -32.62
CA LYS A 375 -5.94 -0.15 -33.09
C LYS A 375 -5.61 -1.14 -31.99
N LEU A 376 -5.36 -0.65 -30.78
CA LEU A 376 -4.90 -1.46 -29.65
C LEU A 376 -6.03 -2.26 -29.00
N LYS A 377 -7.30 -1.93 -29.29
CA LYS A 377 -8.50 -2.61 -28.79
C LYS A 377 -8.35 -2.98 -27.31
N PHE A 378 -8.36 -1.95 -26.45
CA PHE A 378 -8.17 -2.13 -25.01
C PHE A 378 -9.00 -3.31 -24.51
N PRO A 379 -8.36 -4.32 -23.89
CA PRO A 379 -9.09 -5.47 -23.39
C PRO A 379 -10.14 -4.99 -22.38
N TYR A 380 -11.37 -5.51 -22.51
CA TYR A 380 -12.52 -5.17 -21.67
C TYR A 380 -13.12 -3.76 -21.86
N ALA A 381 -12.66 -2.98 -22.85
CA ALA A 381 -13.28 -1.71 -23.21
C ALA A 381 -14.63 -1.93 -23.92
N ASP A 382 -15.66 -1.22 -23.44
CA ASP A 382 -16.97 -1.15 -24.08
C ASP A 382 -17.03 -0.01 -25.12
N LYS A 383 -18.18 0.08 -25.81
CA LYS A 383 -18.41 1.13 -26.81
C LYS A 383 -18.31 2.53 -26.18
N GLU A 384 -18.85 2.71 -24.98
CA GLU A 384 -18.86 4.00 -24.26
C GLU A 384 -17.43 4.48 -23.95
N PHE A 385 -16.52 3.57 -23.58
CA PHE A 385 -15.11 3.87 -23.37
C PHE A 385 -14.44 4.37 -24.64
N PHE A 386 -14.65 3.69 -25.77
CA PHE A 386 -14.08 4.14 -27.03
C PHE A 386 -14.63 5.51 -27.42
N GLU A 387 -15.94 5.73 -27.32
CA GLU A 387 -16.58 7.03 -27.56
C GLU A 387 -16.02 8.12 -26.64
N LEU A 388 -15.79 7.83 -25.35
CA LEU A 388 -15.17 8.79 -24.43
C LEU A 388 -13.78 9.19 -24.94
N MET A 389 -12.94 8.21 -25.23
CA MET A 389 -11.54 8.42 -25.64
C MET A 389 -11.40 9.07 -27.02
N THR A 390 -12.32 8.80 -27.95
CA THR A 390 -12.20 9.25 -29.34
C THR A 390 -13.06 10.46 -29.68
N GLU A 391 -14.17 10.68 -29.00
CA GLU A 391 -15.14 11.72 -29.37
C GLU A 391 -15.33 12.76 -28.27
N ARG A 392 -15.20 12.36 -26.99
CA ARG A 392 -15.55 13.21 -25.85
C ARG A 392 -14.36 13.59 -24.95
N MET A 393 -13.16 13.25 -25.39
CA MET A 393 -11.91 13.65 -24.75
C MET A 393 -11.29 14.84 -25.47
N THR A 394 -11.06 15.91 -24.71
CA THR A 394 -10.22 17.05 -25.10
C THR A 394 -9.13 17.23 -24.06
N GLY A 395 -8.29 18.26 -24.18
CA GLY A 395 -7.26 18.50 -23.20
C GLY A 395 -6.28 19.61 -23.55
N GLY A 396 -5.27 19.75 -22.70
CA GLY A 396 -4.28 20.82 -22.83
C GLY A 396 -2.93 20.50 -22.20
N ILE A 397 -2.02 21.46 -22.35
CA ILE A 397 -0.69 21.41 -21.78
C ILE A 397 -0.71 22.20 -20.46
N PRO A 398 -0.19 21.68 -19.36
CA PRO A 398 -0.14 22.44 -18.10
C PRO A 398 0.63 23.77 -18.27
N SER A 399 0.18 24.82 -17.56
CA SER A 399 0.63 26.21 -17.72
C SER A 399 2.14 26.42 -17.51
N MET A 400 2.78 25.58 -16.70
CA MET A 400 4.23 25.62 -16.49
C MET A 400 4.99 24.99 -17.66
N HIS A 401 4.42 23.97 -18.29
CA HIS A 401 5.05 23.19 -19.35
C HIS A 401 4.90 23.84 -20.72
N ILE A 402 3.79 24.54 -21.00
CA ILE A 402 3.51 25.20 -22.29
C ILE A 402 4.62 26.17 -22.74
N ARG A 403 5.35 26.76 -21.79
CA ARG A 403 6.54 27.60 -22.05
C ARG A 403 7.66 26.85 -22.80
N GLY A 404 7.71 25.53 -22.67
CA GLY A 404 8.64 24.64 -23.37
C GLY A 404 8.29 24.35 -24.83
N HIS A 405 7.07 24.67 -25.26
CA HIS A 405 6.56 24.31 -26.60
C HIS A 405 6.75 25.42 -27.62
N ILE A 406 6.59 25.06 -28.90
CA ILE A 406 6.63 25.98 -30.03
C ILE A 406 5.44 26.96 -30.02
N ALA A 407 5.57 28.11 -30.70
CA ALA A 407 4.56 29.17 -30.71
C ALA A 407 3.15 28.67 -31.10
N LYS A 408 3.06 27.76 -32.09
CA LYS A 408 1.79 27.14 -32.51
C LYS A 408 1.09 26.42 -31.36
N CYS A 409 1.83 25.68 -30.52
CA CYS A 409 1.25 25.00 -29.37
C CYS A 409 0.71 26.00 -28.35
N ARG A 410 1.47 27.06 -28.05
CA ARG A 410 1.09 28.11 -27.08
C ARG A 410 -0.12 28.94 -27.49
N ALA A 411 -0.43 28.97 -28.79
CA ALA A 411 -1.60 29.66 -29.32
C ALA A 411 -2.87 28.79 -29.26
N VAL A 412 -2.72 27.46 -29.17
CA VAL A 412 -3.82 26.49 -29.23
C VAL A 412 -4.16 25.91 -27.86
N TYR A 413 -3.15 25.68 -27.02
CA TYR A 413 -3.24 25.11 -25.68
C TYR A 413 -2.65 26.09 -24.67
#